data_AF-A0A2V7UIZ2-F1
#
_entry.id   AF-A0A2V7UIZ2-F1
#
_cell.length_a   1.000
_cell.length_b   1.000
_cell.length_c   1.000
_cell.angle_alpha   90.00
_cell.angle_beta   90.00
_cell.angle_gamma   90.00
#
_symmetry.space_group_name_H-M   'P 1'
#
loop_
_entity.id
_entity.type
_entity.pdbx_description
1 polymer ?
#
loop_
_entity_poly.entity_id
_entity_poly.type
_entity_poly.pdbx_seq_one_letter_code
_entity_poly.pdbx_strand_id
1 'polypeptide(L)' 'MALAWTEAVTRVADTHSPDDVYGEVAGQFQEAELVALTFAIVTINAWNRLAISFRALPGSYQPSRAAAAV' A
#
# COMPACT_ATOMS: atom_id res chain seq x y z
N MET A 1 4.20 11.15 9.80
CA MET A 1 4.09 11.42 8.32
C MET A 1 3.58 10.19 7.55
N ALA A 2 2.94 10.34 6.38
CA ALA A 2 2.34 9.23 5.60
C ALA A 2 3.30 8.08 5.27
N LEU A 3 4.55 8.38 4.91
CA LEU A 3 5.56 7.36 4.62
C LEU A 3 6.02 6.59 5.87
N ALA A 4 6.13 7.28 7.02
CA ALA A 4 6.45 6.62 8.29
C ALA A 4 5.33 5.64 8.70
N TRP A 5 4.07 6.04 8.51
CA TRP A 5 2.94 5.14 8.70
C TRP A 5 2.96 3.94 7.74
N THR A 6 3.33 4.17 6.49
CA THR A 6 3.50 3.10 5.49
C THR A 6 4.56 2.08 5.91
N GLU A 7 5.72 2.55 6.39
CA GLU A 7 6.79 1.69 6.89
C GLU A 7 6.32 0.87 8.12
N ALA A 8 5.69 1.55 9.09
CA ALA A 8 5.17 0.92 10.29
C ALA A 8 4.16 -0.19 9.96
N VAL A 9 3.16 0.08 9.14
CA VAL A 9 2.11 -0.89 8.78
C VAL A 9 2.65 -2.01 7.88
N THR A 10 3.58 -1.72 6.96
CA THR A 10 4.21 -2.76 6.12
C THR A 10 4.98 -3.77 6.97
N ARG A 11 5.62 -3.31 8.04
CA ARG A 11 6.37 -4.13 9.00
C ARG A 11 5.60 -4.41 10.29
N VAL A 12 4.27 -4.44 10.25
CA VAL A 12 3.41 -4.52 11.46
C VAL A 12 3.75 -5.67 12.40
N ALA A 13 4.25 -6.80 11.87
CA ALA A 13 4.69 -7.94 12.68
C ALA A 13 5.91 -7.64 13.58
N ASP A 14 6.74 -6.67 13.18
CA ASP A 14 7.90 -6.22 13.95
C ASP A 14 7.56 -4.95 14.75
N THR A 15 6.90 -3.98 14.11
CA THR A 15 6.71 -2.62 14.64
C THR A 15 5.53 -2.50 15.59
N HIS A 16 4.55 -3.38 15.48
CA HIS A 16 3.31 -3.36 16.27
C HIS A 16 2.51 -2.04 16.18
N SER A 17 2.71 -1.25 15.12
CA SER A 17 2.04 0.05 14.91
C SER A 17 2.20 1.02 16.10
N PRO A 18 3.38 1.63 16.28
CA PRO A 18 3.66 2.51 17.41
C PRO A 18 2.72 3.72 17.52
N ASP A 19 2.32 4.06 18.75
CA ASP A 19 1.37 5.14 19.06
C ASP A 19 1.88 6.53 18.62
N ASP A 20 3.19 6.78 18.70
CA ASP A 20 3.83 8.02 18.27
C ASP A 20 3.68 8.21 16.74
N VAL A 21 3.94 7.18 15.96
CA VAL A 21 3.77 7.19 14.49
C VAL A 21 2.30 7.37 14.11
N TYR A 22 1.38 6.71 14.83
CA TYR A 22 -0.07 6.90 14.65
C TYR A 22 -0.48 8.34 14.95
N GLY A 23 -0.05 8.90 16.08
CA GLY A 23 -0.36 10.27 16.47
C GLY A 23 0.15 11.30 15.44
N GLU A 24 1.37 11.12 14.93
CA GLU A 24 1.92 11.97 13.89
C GLU A 24 1.12 11.94 12.59
N VAL A 25 0.68 10.76 12.13
CA VAL A 25 -0.09 10.65 10.88
C VAL A 25 -1.53 11.11 11.07
N ALA A 26 -2.14 10.83 12.22
CA ALA A 26 -3.49 11.29 12.56
C ALA A 26 -3.59 12.82 12.65
N GLY A 27 -2.50 13.51 13.01
CA GLY A 27 -2.42 14.98 12.95
C GLY A 27 -2.36 15.58 11.55
N GLN A 28 -2.17 14.77 10.50
CA GLN A 28 -1.98 15.23 9.11
C GLN A 28 -3.14 14.86 8.18
N PHE A 29 -3.99 13.93 8.58
CA PHE A 29 -5.08 13.39 7.77
C PHE A 29 -6.40 13.43 8.54
N GLN A 30 -7.50 13.64 7.82
CA GLN A 30 -8.81 13.34 8.37
C GLN A 30 -8.96 11.83 8.60
N GLU A 31 -9.86 11.43 9.49
CA GLU A 31 -10.06 10.02 9.84
C GLU A 31 -10.32 9.15 8.60
N ALA A 32 -11.21 9.59 7.71
CA ALA A 32 -11.52 8.88 6.46
C ALA A 32 -10.29 8.75 5.54
N GLU A 33 -9.42 9.74 5.50
CA GLU A 33 -8.20 9.72 4.69
C GLU A 33 -7.15 8.78 5.28
N LEU A 34 -7.02 8.74 6.61
CA LEU A 34 -6.11 7.80 7.29
C LEU A 34 -6.57 6.35 7.10
N VAL A 35 -7.89 6.10 7.14
CA VAL A 35 -8.48 4.80 6.79
C VAL A 35 -8.16 4.46 5.34
N ALA A 36 -8.39 5.37 4.40
CA ALA A 36 -8.09 5.14 2.98
C ALA A 36 -6.59 4.86 2.74
N LEU A 37 -5.70 5.62 3.38
CA LEU A 37 -4.25 5.40 3.35
C LEU A 37 -3.90 4.00 3.85
N THR A 38 -4.44 3.61 5.00
CA THR A 38 -4.20 2.28 5.59
C THR A 38 -4.71 1.16 4.68
N PHE A 39 -5.87 1.33 4.05
CA PHE A 39 -6.39 0.40 3.05
C PHE A 39 -5.49 0.28 1.82
N ALA A 40 -4.94 1.39 1.33
CA ALA A 40 -3.99 1.36 0.21
C ALA A 40 -2.72 0.58 0.58
N ILE A 41 -2.19 0.79 1.78
CA ILE A 41 -1.01 0.08 2.30
C ILE A 41 -1.29 -1.42 2.42
N VAL A 42 -2.41 -1.81 3.03
CA VAL A 42 -2.82 -3.22 3.16
C VAL A 42 -3.01 -3.86 1.79
N THR A 43 -3.65 -3.16 0.85
CA THR A 43 -3.92 -3.65 -0.51
C THR A 43 -2.63 -3.96 -1.24
N ILE A 44 -1.66 -3.03 -1.27
CA ILE A 44 -0.38 -3.29 -1.94
C ILE A 44 0.43 -4.39 -1.22
N ASN A 45 0.36 -4.45 0.11
CA ASN A 45 0.99 -5.50 0.90
C ASN A 45 0.41 -6.89 0.60
N ALA A 46 -0.89 -7.00 0.36
CA ALA A 46 -1.55 -8.24 -0.05
C ALA A 46 -1.10 -8.65 -1.46
N TRP A 47 -1.10 -7.71 -2.42
CA TRP A 47 -0.62 -7.97 -3.78
C TRP A 47 0.84 -8.43 -3.81
N ASN A 48 1.71 -7.80 -3.03
CA ASN A 48 3.11 -8.21 -2.92
C ASN A 48 3.24 -9.65 -2.43
N ARG A 49 2.47 -10.04 -1.40
CA ARG A 49 2.46 -11.41 -0.86
C ARG A 49 1.98 -12.41 -1.90
N LEU A 50 0.94 -12.09 -2.65
CA LEU A 50 0.43 -12.95 -3.73
C LEU A 50 1.48 -13.10 -4.85
N ALA A 51 1.97 -11.98 -5.40
CA ALA A 51 2.90 -11.98 -6.52
C ALA A 51 4.19 -12.76 -6.19
N ILE A 52 4.77 -12.53 -5.00
CA ILE A 52 5.99 -13.21 -4.57
C ILE A 52 5.72 -14.71 -4.34
N SER A 53 4.63 -15.07 -3.65
CA SER A 53 4.30 -16.47 -3.36
C SER A 53 4.11 -17.30 -4.63
N PHE A 54 3.53 -16.70 -5.68
CA PHE A 54 3.31 -17.36 -6.97
C PHE A 54 4.40 -17.08 -8.02
N ARG A 55 5.52 -16.47 -7.63
CA ARG A 55 6.67 -16.18 -8.52
C ARG A 55 6.26 -15.44 -9.80
N ALA A 56 5.30 -14.51 -9.68
CA ALA A 56 4.86 -13.70 -10.81
C ALA A 56 6.04 -12.91 -11.38
N LEU A 57 6.33 -13.09 -12.67
CA LEU A 57 7.40 -12.38 -13.36
C LEU A 57 6.92 -10.98 -13.77
N PRO A 58 7.66 -9.91 -13.46
CA PRO A 58 7.36 -8.57 -13.94
C PRO A 58 7.53 -8.48 -15.46
N GLY A 59 6.80 -7.57 -16.10
CA GLY A 59 6.96 -7.27 -17.53
C GLY A 59 6.19 -8.20 -18.49
N SER A 60 5.39 -9.13 -17.99
CA SER A 60 4.49 -9.97 -18.81
C SER A 60 3.19 -9.25 -19.21
N TYR A 61 2.86 -8.12 -18.57
CA TYR A 61 1.69 -7.33 -18.90
C TYR A 61 1.84 -6.66 -20.28
N GLN A 62 1.02 -7.09 -21.23
CA GLN A 62 0.84 -6.42 -22.51
C GLN A 62 -0.47 -5.64 -22.46
N PRO A 63 -0.44 -4.30 -22.37
CA PRO A 63 -1.66 -3.51 -22.47
C PRO A 63 -2.32 -3.77 -23.82
N SER A 64 -3.65 -3.91 -23.84
CA SER A 64 -4.36 -3.99 -25.10
C SER A 64 -4.06 -2.73 -25.91
N ARG A 65 -3.63 -2.92 -27.15
CA ARG A 65 -3.43 -1.81 -28.07
C ARG A 65 -4.80 -1.17 -28.24
N ALA A 66 -4.99 0.06 -27.77
CA ALA A 66 -6.22 0.79 -28.00
C ALA A 66 -6.51 0.71 -29.50
N ALA A 67 -7.71 0.23 -29.87
CA ALA A 67 -8.13 0.21 -31.25
C ALA A 67 -7.95 1.65 -31.77
N ALA A 68 -7.13 1.81 -32.82
CA ALA A 68 -6.95 3.11 -33.44
C ALA A 68 -8.35 3.61 -33.78
N ALA A 69 -8.75 4.73 -33.17
CA ALA A 69 -10.02 5.38 -33.47
C ALA A 69 -10.03 5.66 -34.98
N VAL A 70 -10.92 4.98 -35.69
CA VAL A 70 -11.23 5.22 -37.11
C VAL A 70 -12.31 6.29 -37.17
#